data_AF-A0A4E0QX73-F1
#
_entry.id   AF-A0A4E0QX73-F1
#
_cell.length_a   1.000
_cell.length_b   1.000
_cell.length_c   1.000
_cell.angle_alpha   90.00
_cell.angle_beta   90.00
_cell.angle_gamma   90.00
#
_symmetry.space_group_name_H-M   'P 1'
#
loop_
_entity.id
_entity.type
_entity.pdbx_description
1 polymer ?
#
loop_
_entity_poly.entity_id
_entity_poly.type
_entity_poly.pdbx_seq_one_letter_code
_entity_poly.pdbx_strand_id
1 'polypeptide(L)'
;MPVKRGHVAPQNTFIDTLIQRFDSQRRKFLIANAVLPQTPIIFCNDDLCHLCGYSRAEILQRSAALEFLYGPLTSSKAIGELKRTLTECEERLILAILYDKSGRLMVCT
;
A
#
# COMPACT_ATOMS: atom_id res chain seq x y z
N MET A 1 7.46 -7.97 43.19
CA MET A 1 6.34 -7.74 42.25
C MET A 1 6.68 -8.43 40.94
N PRO A 2 5.83 -9.30 40.38
CA PRO A 2 6.13 -9.91 39.08
C PRO A 2 5.80 -8.91 37.97
N VAL A 3 6.81 -8.54 37.19
CA VAL A 3 6.66 -7.72 35.98
C VAL A 3 5.86 -8.54 34.96
N LYS A 4 4.70 -8.03 34.54
CA LYS A 4 3.97 -8.57 33.39
C LYS A 4 4.81 -8.35 32.14
N ARG A 5 5.65 -9.32 31.78
CA ARG A 5 6.26 -9.38 30.44
C ARG A 5 5.12 -9.59 29.46
N GLY A 6 4.63 -8.49 28.88
CA GLY A 6 3.67 -8.55 27.80
C GLY A 6 4.22 -9.43 26.68
N HIS A 7 3.35 -10.25 26.09
CA HIS A 7 3.60 -10.90 24.82
C HIS A 7 3.71 -9.80 23.74
N VAL A 8 4.85 -9.13 23.68
CA VAL A 8 5.20 -8.29 22.54
C VAL A 8 5.61 -9.29 21.47
N ALA A 9 4.77 -9.44 20.44
CA ALA A 9 5.15 -10.16 19.24
C ALA A 9 6.53 -9.61 18.81
N PRO A 10 7.50 -10.47 18.47
CA PRO A 10 8.82 -9.99 18.08
C PRO A 10 8.62 -8.93 17.00
N GLN A 11 9.17 -7.72 17.22
CA GLN A 11 9.18 -6.68 16.20
C GLN A 11 9.66 -7.35 14.92
N ASN A 12 8.84 -7.27 13.87
CA ASN A 12 9.20 -7.90 12.61
C ASN A 12 10.23 -7.00 11.96
N THR A 13 11.48 -7.10 12.41
CA THR A 13 12.59 -6.18 12.13
C THR A 13 12.74 -5.93 10.63
N PHE A 14 12.36 -6.91 9.82
CA PHE A 14 12.32 -6.81 8.37
C PHE A 14 11.36 -5.72 7.86
N ILE A 15 10.12 -5.68 8.35
CA ILE A 15 9.13 -4.67 7.97
C ILE A 15 9.61 -3.28 8.43
N ASP A 16 10.10 -3.17 9.67
CA ASP A 16 10.62 -1.91 10.20
C ASP A 16 11.82 -1.40 9.37
N THR A 17 12.72 -2.30 8.96
CA THR A 17 13.87 -1.97 8.11
C THR A 17 13.43 -1.50 6.72
N LEU A 18 12.42 -2.14 6.14
CA LEU A 18 11.84 -1.70 4.88
C LEU A 18 11.23 -0.30 5.04
N ILE A 19 10.41 -0.07 6.06
CA ILE A 19 9.77 1.22 6.31
C ILE A 19 10.84 2.33 6.40
N GLN A 20 11.86 2.15 7.24
CA GLN A 20 12.96 3.10 7.39
C GLN A 20 13.69 3.38 6.07
N ARG A 21 13.94 2.33 5.28
CA ARG A 21 14.62 2.47 3.99
C ARG A 21 13.79 3.22 2.97
N PHE A 22 12.50 2.94 2.85
CA PHE A 22 11.63 3.60 1.88
C PHE A 22 11.28 5.03 2.30
N ASP A 23 11.10 5.30 3.60
CA ASP A 23 10.88 6.66 4.12
C ASP A 23 12.12 7.56 3.95
N SER A 24 13.34 7.04 4.20
CA SER A 24 14.57 7.82 3.97
C SER A 24 14.76 8.22 2.51
N GLN A 25 14.16 7.48 1.58
CA GLN A 25 14.14 7.77 0.14
C GLN A 25 12.95 8.64 -0.30
N ARG A 26 12.10 9.09 0.64
CA ARG A 26 10.84 9.82 0.37
C ARG A 26 9.95 9.14 -0.67
N ARG A 27 9.95 7.80 -0.66
CA ARG A 27 9.08 7.01 -1.54
C ARG A 27 7.66 7.02 -0.96
N LYS A 28 6.65 7.03 -1.83
CA LYS A 28 5.25 6.81 -1.43
C LYS A 28 4.98 5.32 -1.51
N PHE A 29 4.71 4.66 -0.39
CA PHE A 29 4.54 3.21 -0.38
C PHE A 29 3.53 2.74 0.68
N LEU A 30 3.09 1.51 0.49
CA LEU A 30 2.23 0.78 1.40
C LEU A 30 2.77 -0.64 1.55
N ILE A 31 2.28 -1.34 2.57
CA ILE A 31 2.52 -2.77 2.78
C ILE A 31 1.16 -3.42 2.99
N ALA A 32 0.96 -4.58 2.37
CA ALA A 32 -0.26 -5.34 2.44
C ALA A 32 0.00 -6.78 2.88
N ASN A 33 -1.02 -7.40 3.48
CA ASN A 33 -0.95 -8.79 3.90
C ASN A 33 -1.35 -9.71 2.74
N ALA A 34 -0.36 -10.29 2.05
CA ALA A 34 -0.57 -11.19 0.91
C ALA A 34 -1.21 -12.54 1.29
N VAL A 35 -1.22 -12.91 2.58
CA VAL A 35 -1.79 -14.19 3.05
C VAL A 35 -3.31 -14.12 3.19
N LEU A 36 -3.85 -12.92 3.40
CA LEU A 36 -5.29 -12.73 3.56
C LEU A 36 -6.00 -12.51 2.22
N PRO A 37 -7.26 -12.97 2.10
CA PRO A 37 -8.10 -12.64 0.94
C PRO A 37 -8.17 -11.12 0.73
N GLN A 38 -8.22 -10.69 -0.54
CA GLN A 38 -8.23 -9.28 -0.95
C GLN A 38 -6.97 -8.47 -0.63
N THR A 39 -5.92 -9.10 -0.09
CA THR A 39 -4.62 -8.49 0.18
C THR A 39 -4.74 -7.14 0.92
N PRO A 40 -5.30 -7.12 2.14
CA PRO A 40 -5.60 -5.88 2.85
C PRO A 40 -4.31 -5.11 3.19
N ILE A 41 -4.36 -3.80 3.01
CA ILE A 41 -3.27 -2.88 3.35
C ILE A 41 -3.12 -2.82 4.88
N ILE A 42 -1.94 -3.13 5.37
CA ILE A 42 -1.58 -3.15 6.80
C ILE A 42 -0.73 -1.94 7.21
N PHE A 43 -0.12 -1.26 6.25
CA PHE A 43 0.66 -0.05 6.49
C PHE A 43 0.63 0.87 5.27
N CYS A 44 0.63 2.18 5.51
CA CYS A 44 0.92 3.20 4.51
C CYS A 44 1.67 4.36 5.16
N ASN A 45 2.64 4.91 4.43
CA ASN A 45 3.40 6.06 4.91
C ASN A 45 2.63 7.39 4.70
N ASP A 46 3.04 8.44 5.41
CA ASP A 46 2.37 9.74 5.36
C ASP A 46 2.44 10.36 3.96
N ASP A 47 3.55 10.18 3.23
CA ASP A 47 3.70 10.71 1.87
C ASP A 47 2.70 10.09 0.90
N LEU A 48 2.37 8.80 1.01
CA LEU A 48 1.30 8.18 0.23
C LEU A 48 -0.07 8.76 0.61
N CYS A 49 -0.33 8.95 1.90
CA CYS A 49 -1.59 9.53 2.38
C CYS A 49 -1.80 10.95 1.80
N HIS A 50 -0.75 11.77 1.84
CA HIS A 50 -0.77 13.11 1.26
C HIS A 50 -0.96 13.08 -0.26
N LEU A 51 -0.29 12.17 -0.96
CA LEU A 51 -0.40 12.04 -2.42
C LEU A 51 -1.83 11.71 -2.84
N CYS A 52 -2.44 10.72 -2.19
CA CYS A 52 -3.77 10.23 -2.56
C CYS A 52 -4.91 11.04 -1.93
N GLY A 53 -4.62 11.93 -0.97
CA GLY A 53 -5.62 12.71 -0.24
C GLY A 53 -6.52 11.89 0.69
N TYR A 54 -6.16 10.63 0.97
CA TYR A 54 -6.87 9.76 1.91
C TYR A 54 -6.15 9.74 3.25
N SER A 55 -6.91 9.74 4.34
CA SER A 55 -6.34 9.51 5.66
C SER A 55 -5.86 8.07 5.79
N ARG A 56 -4.87 7.83 6.65
CA ARG A 56 -4.38 6.48 6.95
C ARG A 56 -5.51 5.50 7.33
N ALA A 57 -6.48 5.96 8.13
CA ALA A 57 -7.63 5.15 8.54
C ALA A 57 -8.53 4.73 7.35
N GLU A 58 -8.59 5.55 6.29
CA GLU A 58 -9.34 5.22 5.07
C GLU A 58 -8.58 4.26 4.15
N ILE A 59 -7.25 4.24 4.21
CA ILE A 59 -6.40 3.37 3.38
C ILE A 59 -6.22 1.99 4.01
N LEU A 60 -6.02 1.93 5.33
CA LEU A 60 -5.83 0.67 6.04
C LEU A 60 -7.03 -0.26 5.84
N GLN A 61 -6.77 -1.56 5.76
CA GLN A 61 -7.75 -2.63 5.51
C GLN A 61 -8.42 -2.61 4.12
N ARG A 62 -8.16 -1.61 3.27
CA ARG A 62 -8.55 -1.67 1.85
C ARG A 62 -7.67 -2.64 1.08
N SER A 63 -8.16 -3.11 -0.06
CA SER A 63 -7.38 -3.99 -0.93
C SER A 63 -6.14 -3.30 -1.53
N ALA A 64 -5.02 -4.02 -1.59
CA ALA A 64 -3.80 -3.60 -2.28
C ALA A 64 -3.97 -3.46 -3.81
N ALA A 65 -5.11 -3.87 -4.37
CA ALA A 65 -5.48 -3.57 -5.74
C ALA A 65 -5.78 -2.08 -5.97
N LEU A 66 -5.91 -1.25 -4.92
CA LEU A 66 -6.08 0.20 -5.01
C LEU A 66 -7.34 0.66 -5.79
N GLU A 67 -8.42 -0.11 -5.72
CA GLU A 67 -9.66 0.16 -6.47
C GLU A 67 -10.26 1.56 -6.19
N PHE A 68 -10.00 2.10 -5.00
CA PHE A 68 -10.43 3.43 -4.59
C PHE A 68 -9.64 4.59 -5.24
N LEU A 69 -8.57 4.28 -5.97
CA LEU A 69 -7.76 5.23 -6.74
C LEU A 69 -8.00 5.12 -8.25
N TYR A 70 -8.92 4.25 -8.69
CA TYR A 70 -9.24 4.11 -10.10
C TYR A 70 -10.14 5.26 -10.55
N GLY A 71 -10.04 5.61 -11.83
CA GLY A 71 -10.93 6.57 -12.46
C GLY A 71 -10.97 6.41 -13.98
N PRO A 72 -11.56 7.39 -14.71
CA PRO A 72 -11.90 7.23 -16.12
C PRO A 72 -10.74 6.90 -17.05
N LEU A 73 -9.53 7.39 -16.75
CA LEU A 73 -8.33 7.15 -17.56
C LEU A 73 -7.44 6.02 -17.02
N THR A 74 -7.86 5.34 -15.94
CA THR A 74 -7.11 4.19 -15.42
C THR A 74 -7.23 3.04 -16.41
N SER A 75 -6.08 2.60 -16.95
CA SER A 75 -6.05 1.54 -17.95
C SER A 75 -6.54 0.21 -17.38
N SER A 76 -7.50 -0.44 -18.05
CA SER A 76 -7.94 -1.79 -17.71
C SER A 76 -6.82 -2.82 -17.77
N LYS A 77 -5.84 -2.61 -18.67
CA LYS A 77 -4.63 -3.43 -18.76
C LYS A 77 -3.79 -3.33 -17.48
N ALA A 78 -3.55 -2.11 -17.00
CA ALA A 78 -2.78 -1.88 -15.76
C ALA A 78 -3.50 -2.46 -14.53
N ILE A 79 -4.84 -2.33 -14.46
CA ILE A 79 -5.66 -2.95 -13.41
C ILE A 79 -5.52 -4.47 -13.43
N GLY A 80 -5.67 -5.09 -14.60
CA GLY A 80 -5.55 -6.54 -14.76
C GLY A 80 -4.16 -7.04 -14.40
N GLU A 81 -3.13 -6.31 -14.83
CA GLU A 81 -1.74 -6.62 -14.51
C GLU A 81 -1.47 -6.53 -13.00
N LEU A 82 -1.94 -5.48 -12.33
CA LEU A 82 -1.80 -5.31 -10.88
C LEU A 82 -2.48 -6.45 -10.12
N LYS A 83 -3.72 -6.77 -10.45
CA LYS A 83 -4.48 -7.86 -9.80
C LYS A 83 -3.80 -9.22 -10.00
N ARG A 84 -3.25 -9.45 -11.21
CA ARG A 84 -2.51 -10.66 -11.53
C ARG A 84 -1.22 -10.75 -10.72
N THR A 85 -0.42 -9.69 -10.67
CA THR A 85 0.83 -9.63 -9.90
C THR A 85 0.59 -9.86 -8.41
N LEU A 86 -0.47 -9.28 -7.84
CA LEU A 86 -0.85 -9.52 -6.45
C LEU A 86 -1.23 -11.00 -6.19
N THR A 87 -1.78 -11.68 -7.18
CA THR A 87 -2.17 -13.10 -7.08
C THR A 87 -0.96 -14.02 -7.24
N GLU A 88 -0.08 -13.72 -8.20
CA GLU A 88 1.11 -14.51 -8.50
C GLU A 88 2.28 -14.23 -7.52
N CYS A 89 2.17 -13.20 -6.68
CA CYS A 89 3.20 -12.75 -5.74
C CYS A 89 4.55 -12.45 -6.42
N GLU A 90 4.49 -11.85 -7.61
CA GLU A 90 5.67 -11.45 -8.39
C GLU A 90 6.05 -9.98 -8.15
N GLU A 91 7.33 -9.65 -8.34
CA GLU A 91 7.77 -8.26 -8.45
C GLU A 91 7.47 -7.74 -9.86
N ARG A 92 6.79 -6.58 -9.96
CA ARG A 92 6.48 -5.97 -11.25
C ARG A 92 6.42 -4.44 -11.20
N LEU A 93 6.90 -3.81 -12.27
CA LEU A 93 6.72 -2.39 -12.53
C LEU A 93 5.52 -2.19 -13.47
N ILE A 94 4.53 -1.44 -13.02
CA ILE A 94 3.30 -1.16 -13.77
C ILE A 94 3.13 0.35 -13.84
N LEU A 95 3.06 0.88 -15.06
CA LEU A 95 2.74 2.29 -15.29
C LEU A 95 1.22 2.46 -15.28
N ALA A 96 0.72 3.40 -14.48
CA ALA A 96 -0.72 3.58 -14.30
C ALA A 96 -1.08 5.05 -14.11
N ILE A 97 -2.32 5.37 -14.50
CA ILE A 97 -2.96 6.64 -14.15
C ILE A 97 -3.98 6.34 -13.05
N LEU A 98 -3.81 6.99 -11.90
CA LEU A 98 -4.68 6.88 -10.74
C LEU A 98 -5.27 8.24 -10.41
N TYR A 99 -6.16 8.29 -9.42
CA TYR A 99 -6.87 9.47 -9.00
C TYR A 99 -6.78 9.62 -7.48
N ASP A 100 -6.54 10.85 -7.03
CA ASP A 100 -6.65 11.17 -5.60
C ASP A 100 -8.11 11.29 -5.17
N LYS A 101 -8.34 11.48 -3.86
CA LYS A 101 -9.68 11.63 -3.27
C LYS A 101 -10.47 12.81 -3.85
N SER A 102 -9.81 13.85 -4.35
CA SER A 102 -10.43 15.01 -4.97
C SER A 102 -10.77 14.81 -6.45
N GLY A 103 -10.39 13.66 -7.03
CA GLY A 103 -10.54 13.36 -8.45
C GLY A 103 -9.43 13.94 -9.32
N ARG A 104 -8.32 14.39 -8.73
CA ARG A 104 -7.15 14.86 -9.49
C ARG A 104 -6.35 13.67 -10.01
N LEU A 105 -5.92 13.79 -11.25
CA LEU A 105 -5.10 12.79 -11.93
C LEU A 105 -3.70 12.70 -11.32
N MET A 106 -3.31 11.47 -10.98
CA MET A 106 -1.98 11.07 -10.52
C MET A 106 -1.33 10.18 -11.58
N VAL A 107 -0.21 10.61 -12.15
CA VAL A 107 0.58 9.77 -13.07
C VAL A 107 1.59 8.98 -12.24
N CYS A 108 1.50 7.66 -12.31
CA CYS A 108 2.47 6.74 -11.73
C CYS A 108 3.44 6.27 -12.83
N THR A 109 4.62 6.88 -12.86
CA THR A 109 5.72 6.57 -13.79
C THR A 109 6.87 5.87 -13.11
#